data_AF-A0AAD7VPJ1-F1
#
_entry.id   AF-A0AAD7VPJ1-F1
#
_cell.length_a   1.000
_cell.length_b   1.000
_cell.length_c   1.000
_cell.angle_alpha   90.00
_cell.angle_beta   90.00
_cell.angle_gamma   90.00
#
_symmetry.space_group_name_H-M   'P 1'
#
loop_
_entity.id
_entity.type
_entity.pdbx_description
1 polymer ?
#
loop_
_entity_poly.entity_id
_entity_poly.type
_entity_poly.pdbx_seq_one_letter_code
_entity_poly.pdbx_strand_id
1 'polypeptide(L)'
;MSTVDELLPLIEDLEKEMSELETSLKPITDKGVGDYLNEMAPIDKAKAYMLSLYALNSTIYSTLKMGELDASHHPVMNDIRRVQTYMAKIKNAEELAAGRQLQLDRQAAGRFIKHALSGNEGHAENRARKMAKSSELVESQILTPEGETGSTESDNMKQRASLVDEKVTKFLSEMKNVDADEITTDSSPEKKQKNEAKKKNKNQKGYSED
;
A
#
# COMPACT_ATOMS: atom_id res chain seq x y z
N MET A 1 38.60 -21.35 -38.91
CA MET A 1 38.78 -20.11 -38.14
C MET A 1 38.92 -20.54 -36.69
N SER A 2 40.00 -20.10 -36.06
CA SER A 2 40.58 -20.74 -34.89
C SER A 2 39.68 -20.51 -33.68
N THR A 3 39.27 -21.57 -32.98
CA THR A 3 38.55 -21.48 -31.70
C THR A 3 39.27 -20.60 -30.68
N VAL A 4 40.57 -20.38 -30.86
CA VAL A 4 41.41 -19.49 -30.04
C VAL A 4 41.03 -18.02 -30.24
N ASP A 5 40.72 -17.59 -31.47
CA ASP A 5 40.36 -16.18 -31.75
C ASP A 5 39.01 -15.81 -31.13
N GLU A 6 38.11 -16.79 -30.94
CA GLU A 6 36.84 -16.60 -30.25
C GLU A 6 36.99 -16.64 -28.72
N LEU A 7 37.99 -17.35 -28.19
CA LEU A 7 38.15 -17.55 -26.74
C LEU A 7 38.86 -16.39 -26.04
N LEU A 8 39.82 -15.76 -26.73
CA LEU A 8 40.57 -14.61 -26.21
C LEU A 8 39.68 -13.46 -25.71
N PRO A 9 38.68 -12.95 -26.49
CA PRO A 9 37.82 -11.88 -25.99
C PRO A 9 36.99 -12.30 -24.77
N LEU A 10 36.54 -13.57 -24.69
CA LEU A 10 35.80 -14.06 -23.53
C LEU A 10 36.66 -14.09 -22.25
N ILE A 11 37.95 -14.39 -22.38
CA ILE A 11 38.88 -14.38 -21.25
C ILE A 11 39.15 -12.93 -20.80
N GLU A 12 39.38 -12.02 -21.74
CA GLU A 12 39.58 -10.59 -21.44
C GLU A 12 38.35 -9.99 -20.74
N ASP A 13 37.16 -10.33 -21.22
CA ASP A 13 35.89 -9.92 -20.60
C ASP A 13 35.76 -10.49 -19.18
N LEU A 14 36.08 -11.78 -18.98
CA LEU A 14 36.04 -12.41 -17.65
C LEU A 14 37.04 -11.77 -16.68
N GLU A 15 38.26 -11.48 -17.12
CA GLU A 15 39.28 -10.82 -16.30
C GLU A 15 38.84 -9.41 -15.87
N LYS A 16 38.22 -8.67 -16.80
CA LYS A 16 37.65 -7.36 -16.53
C LYS A 16 36.51 -7.43 -15.52
N GLU A 17 35.52 -8.32 -15.73
CA GLU A 17 34.39 -8.50 -14.82
C GLU A 17 34.86 -8.93 -13.42
N MET A 18 35.87 -9.79 -13.33
CA MET A 18 36.45 -10.23 -12.06
C MET A 18 37.15 -9.07 -11.33
N SER A 19 37.89 -8.23 -12.05
CA SER A 19 38.54 -7.03 -11.49
C SER A 19 37.53 -5.99 -10.99
N GLU A 20 36.44 -5.81 -11.72
CA GLU A 20 35.32 -4.94 -11.31
C GLU A 20 34.62 -5.51 -10.06
N LEU A 21 34.39 -6.82 -10.01
CA LEU A 21 33.81 -7.49 -8.85
C LEU A 21 34.69 -7.33 -7.60
N GLU A 22 36.00 -7.55 -7.70
CA GLU A 22 36.94 -7.34 -6.60
C GLU A 22 36.90 -5.90 -6.09
N THR A 23 36.91 -4.93 -7.01
CA THR A 23 36.81 -3.50 -6.67
C THR A 23 35.50 -3.19 -5.93
N SER A 24 34.38 -3.76 -6.37
CA SER A 24 33.08 -3.58 -5.72
C SER A 24 33.00 -4.21 -4.31
N LEU A 25 33.78 -5.27 -4.07
CA LEU A 25 33.83 -6.00 -2.78
C LEU A 25 34.84 -5.42 -1.79
N LYS A 26 35.82 -4.63 -2.25
CA LYS A 26 36.83 -3.97 -1.40
C LYS A 26 36.30 -3.32 -0.13
N PRO A 27 35.19 -2.54 -0.16
CA PRO A 27 34.67 -1.90 1.04
C PRO A 27 34.33 -2.88 2.17
N ILE A 28 33.94 -4.11 1.80
CA ILE A 28 33.53 -5.17 2.73
C ILE A 28 34.72 -6.03 3.14
N THR A 29 35.66 -6.30 2.22
CA THR A 29 36.86 -7.11 2.50
C THR A 29 37.90 -6.35 3.32
N ASP A 30 38.05 -5.04 3.09
CA ASP A 30 39.11 -4.23 3.72
C ASP A 30 38.73 -3.77 5.13
N LYS A 31 37.48 -3.32 5.31
CA LYS A 31 36.97 -2.84 6.62
C LYS A 31 36.33 -3.95 7.44
N GLY A 32 36.04 -5.10 6.83
CA GLY A 32 35.27 -6.17 7.45
C GLY A 32 33.75 -5.93 7.37
N VAL A 33 33.02 -7.04 7.33
CA VAL A 33 31.56 -7.05 7.14
C VAL A 33 30.83 -6.34 8.30
N GLY A 34 31.32 -6.50 9.54
CA GLY A 34 30.70 -5.90 10.71
C GLY A 34 30.75 -4.37 10.71
N ASP A 35 31.93 -3.80 10.42
CA ASP A 35 32.13 -2.36 10.46
C ASP A 35 31.45 -1.64 9.28
N TYR A 36 31.50 -2.23 8.09
CA TYR A 36 30.79 -1.70 6.92
C TYR A 36 29.27 -1.65 7.13
N LEU A 37 28.71 -2.64 7.82
CA LEU A 37 27.27 -2.75 8.02
C LEU A 37 26.78 -2.06 9.29
N ASN A 38 27.66 -1.64 10.21
CA ASN A 38 27.24 -1.00 11.45
C ASN A 38 26.53 0.33 11.22
N GLU A 39 26.95 1.10 10.21
CA GLU A 39 26.44 2.44 9.88
C GLU A 39 25.09 2.44 9.14
N MET A 40 24.61 1.28 8.67
CA MET A 40 23.42 1.20 7.80
C MET A 40 22.11 1.02 8.57
N ALA A 41 20.98 1.33 7.93
CA ALA A 41 19.66 0.98 8.49
C ALA A 41 19.47 -0.55 8.51
N PRO A 42 18.67 -1.12 9.44
CA PRO A 42 18.53 -2.58 9.57
C PRO A 42 18.10 -3.29 8.29
N ILE A 43 17.26 -2.65 7.48
CA ILE A 43 16.79 -3.19 6.20
C ILE A 43 17.91 -3.21 5.15
N ASP A 44 18.71 -2.15 5.10
CA ASP A 44 19.86 -2.04 4.20
C ASP A 44 20.97 -3.02 4.59
N LYS A 45 21.16 -3.27 5.89
CA LYS A 45 22.05 -4.34 6.37
C LYS A 45 21.62 -5.69 5.82
N ALA A 46 20.33 -6.02 5.89
CA ALA A 46 19.82 -7.30 5.41
C ALA A 46 20.03 -7.45 3.89
N LYS A 47 19.81 -6.38 3.12
CA LYS A 47 20.10 -6.34 1.67
C LYS A 47 21.56 -6.58 1.38
N ALA A 48 22.46 -5.86 2.07
CA ALA A 48 23.89 -5.99 1.88
C ALA A 48 24.38 -7.40 2.21
N TYR A 49 23.95 -8.00 3.33
CA TYR A 49 24.28 -9.40 3.67
C TYR A 49 23.82 -10.39 2.59
N MET A 50 22.58 -10.27 2.10
CA MET A 50 22.06 -11.18 1.08
C MET A 50 22.78 -10.99 -0.26
N LEU A 51 23.12 -9.76 -0.63
CA LEU A 51 23.88 -9.46 -1.85
C LEU A 51 25.30 -10.03 -1.78
N SER A 52 26.01 -9.84 -0.67
CA SER A 52 27.34 -10.42 -0.46
C SER A 52 27.31 -11.95 -0.49
N LEU A 53 26.31 -12.56 0.14
CA LEU A 53 26.14 -14.02 0.14
C LEU A 53 25.80 -14.55 -1.26
N TYR A 54 25.00 -13.81 -2.04
CA TYR A 54 24.72 -14.14 -3.43
C TYR A 54 25.98 -14.06 -4.29
N ALA A 55 26.78 -13.00 -4.14
CA ALA A 55 28.05 -12.85 -4.83
C ALA A 55 28.99 -14.03 -4.52
N LEU A 56 29.18 -14.36 -3.24
CA LEU A 56 30.01 -15.49 -2.80
C LEU A 56 29.56 -16.82 -3.43
N ASN A 57 28.26 -17.15 -3.33
CA ASN A 57 27.74 -18.39 -3.90
C ASN A 57 27.85 -18.41 -5.44
N SER A 58 27.69 -17.26 -6.09
CA SER A 58 27.85 -17.12 -7.54
C SER A 58 29.30 -17.29 -7.98
N THR A 59 30.27 -16.76 -7.23
CA THR A 59 31.69 -16.97 -7.48
C THR A 59 32.06 -18.44 -7.30
N ILE A 60 31.60 -19.09 -6.23
CA ILE A 60 31.80 -20.54 -6.03
C ILE A 60 31.20 -21.32 -7.21
N TYR A 61 29.96 -21.01 -7.61
CA TYR A 61 29.33 -21.65 -8.76
C TYR A 61 30.14 -21.46 -10.05
N SER A 62 30.67 -20.24 -10.29
CA SER A 62 31.54 -19.96 -11.43
C SER A 62 32.82 -20.80 -11.39
N THR A 63 33.48 -20.89 -10.23
CA THR A 63 34.69 -21.72 -10.06
C THR A 63 34.42 -23.21 -10.30
N LEU A 64 33.27 -23.72 -9.85
CA LEU A 64 32.87 -25.09 -10.09
C LEU A 64 32.58 -25.36 -11.57
N LYS A 65 32.01 -24.38 -12.28
CA LYS A 65 31.71 -24.47 -13.72
C LYS A 65 32.97 -24.39 -14.58
N MET A 66 34.02 -23.70 -14.10
CA MET A 66 35.34 -23.69 -14.74
C MET A 66 36.09 -25.01 -14.51
N GLY A 67 35.87 -25.67 -13.38
CA GLY A 67 36.29 -27.06 -13.18
C GLY A 67 35.41 -28.03 -13.96
N GLU A 68 35.89 -29.23 -14.25
CA GLU A 68 35.09 -30.31 -14.87
C GLU A 68 34.01 -30.89 -13.92
N LEU A 69 33.64 -30.17 -12.86
CA LEU A 69 32.62 -30.59 -11.90
C LEU A 69 31.24 -30.15 -12.38
N ASP A 70 30.26 -31.03 -12.26
CA ASP A 70 28.87 -30.70 -12.62
C ASP A 70 28.27 -29.69 -11.64
N ALA A 71 28.43 -28.41 -11.96
CA ALA A 71 27.92 -27.30 -11.18
C ALA A 71 26.38 -27.29 -11.08
N SER A 72 25.67 -27.94 -12.00
CA SER A 72 24.19 -27.93 -12.04
C SER A 72 23.57 -28.80 -10.94
N HIS A 73 24.20 -29.93 -10.64
CA HIS A 73 23.77 -30.85 -9.57
C HIS A 73 24.46 -30.59 -8.24
N HIS A 74 25.39 -29.64 -8.18
CA HIS A 74 26.11 -29.31 -6.97
C HIS A 74 25.19 -28.63 -5.92
N PRO A 75 25.36 -28.93 -4.60
CA PRO A 75 24.56 -28.33 -3.53
C PRO A 75 24.53 -26.79 -3.51
N VAL A 76 25.54 -26.13 -4.09
CA VAL A 76 25.61 -24.67 -4.22
C VAL A 76 24.36 -24.09 -4.90
N MET A 77 23.73 -24.83 -5.83
CA MET A 77 22.52 -24.36 -6.50
C MET A 77 21.34 -24.27 -5.51
N ASN A 78 21.30 -25.11 -4.48
CA ASN A 78 20.31 -25.01 -3.41
C ASN A 78 20.58 -23.79 -2.53
N ASP A 79 21.84 -23.46 -2.27
CA ASP A 79 22.21 -22.25 -1.53
C ASP A 79 21.83 -20.98 -2.30
N ILE A 80 22.05 -20.94 -3.62
CA ILE A 80 21.61 -19.83 -4.48
C ILE A 80 20.09 -19.64 -4.41
N ARG A 81 19.31 -20.72 -4.59
CA ARG A 81 17.84 -20.68 -4.47
C ARG A 81 17.39 -20.22 -3.09
N ARG A 82 18.09 -20.65 -2.03
CA ARG A 82 17.83 -20.22 -0.66
C ARG A 82 18.02 -18.71 -0.53
N VAL A 83 19.13 -18.16 -1.04
CA VAL A 83 19.40 -16.71 -1.01
C VAL A 83 18.33 -15.93 -1.78
N GLN A 84 17.94 -16.38 -2.96
CA GLN A 84 16.85 -15.75 -3.74
C GLN A 84 15.53 -15.72 -2.95
N THR A 85 15.22 -16.81 -2.24
CA THR A 85 14.03 -16.87 -1.37
C THR A 85 14.11 -15.83 -0.24
N TYR A 86 15.28 -15.64 0.37
CA TYR A 86 15.46 -14.62 1.40
C TYR A 86 15.42 -13.20 0.86
N MET A 87 15.98 -12.94 -0.32
CA MET A 87 15.83 -11.64 -1.00
C MET A 87 14.36 -11.32 -1.26
N ALA A 88 13.55 -12.31 -1.68
CA ALA A 88 12.11 -12.13 -1.84
C ALA A 88 11.40 -11.81 -0.51
N LYS A 89 11.80 -12.46 0.60
CA LYS A 89 11.28 -12.14 1.94
C LYS A 89 11.60 -10.70 2.35
N ILE A 90 12.82 -10.23 2.07
CA ILE A 90 13.22 -8.85 2.34
C ILE A 90 12.36 -7.89 1.53
N LYS A 91 12.22 -8.09 0.21
CA LYS A 91 11.36 -7.25 -0.65
C LYS A 91 9.91 -7.18 -0.14
N ASN A 92 9.32 -8.32 0.21
CA ASN A 92 7.98 -8.37 0.78
C ASN A 92 7.89 -7.59 2.11
N ALA A 93 8.92 -7.67 2.95
CA ALA A 93 8.96 -6.91 4.20
C ALA A 93 9.06 -5.39 3.95
N GLU A 94 9.80 -4.98 2.92
CA GLU A 94 9.88 -3.57 2.50
C GLU A 94 8.56 -3.04 1.97
N GLU A 95 7.87 -3.80 1.13
CA GLU A 95 6.55 -3.44 0.62
C GLU A 95 5.51 -3.34 1.74
N LEU A 96 5.56 -4.25 2.71
CA LEU A 96 4.71 -4.18 3.91
C LEU A 96 5.02 -2.95 4.76
N ALA A 97 6.30 -2.60 4.91
CA ALA A 97 6.76 -1.43 5.67
C ALA A 97 6.47 -0.10 4.94
N ALA A 98 6.51 -0.09 3.61
CA ALA A 98 6.15 1.06 2.75
C ALA A 98 4.65 1.41 2.83
N GLY A 99 3.88 0.60 3.56
CA GLY A 99 2.50 0.88 3.91
C GLY A 99 1.57 0.11 3.01
N ARG A 100 1.05 -1.01 3.53
CA ARG A 100 -0.31 -1.39 3.17
C ARG A 100 -1.18 -0.21 3.56
N GLN A 101 -1.62 0.59 2.58
CA GLN A 101 -2.59 1.64 2.85
C GLN A 101 -3.72 1.00 3.62
N LEU A 102 -3.90 1.42 4.88
CA LEU A 102 -5.03 0.99 5.70
C LEU A 102 -6.26 1.51 4.98
N GLN A 103 -6.78 0.68 4.07
CA GLN A 103 -8.00 0.97 3.34
C GLN A 103 -9.11 1.00 4.40
N LEU A 104 -9.52 2.21 4.75
CA LEU A 104 -10.64 2.42 5.67
C LEU A 104 -11.89 1.88 4.98
N ASP A 105 -12.55 0.90 5.60
CA ASP A 105 -13.87 0.45 5.15
C ASP A 105 -14.88 1.58 5.42
N ARG A 106 -15.15 2.37 4.37
CA ARG A 106 -16.10 3.49 4.40
C ARG A 106 -17.51 3.03 4.79
N GLN A 107 -17.89 1.81 4.45
CA GLN A 107 -19.22 1.27 4.80
C GLN A 107 -19.28 0.94 6.29
N ALA A 108 -18.25 0.32 6.85
CA ALA A 108 -18.17 0.06 8.28
C ALA A 108 -18.12 1.38 9.07
N ALA A 109 -17.30 2.35 8.65
CA ALA A 109 -17.26 3.69 9.24
C ALA A 109 -18.64 4.37 9.20
N GLY A 110 -19.35 4.29 8.07
CA GLY A 110 -20.72 4.79 7.93
C GLY A 110 -21.71 4.14 8.90
N ARG A 111 -21.57 2.82 9.15
CA ARG A 111 -22.38 2.12 10.16
C ARG A 111 -22.09 2.62 11.58
N PHE A 112 -20.81 2.82 11.93
CA PHE A 112 -20.42 3.37 13.24
C PHE A 112 -20.98 4.77 13.45
N ILE A 113 -20.86 5.65 12.44
CA ILE A 113 -21.40 7.01 12.49
C ILE A 113 -22.93 6.97 12.62
N LYS A 114 -23.62 6.18 11.79
CA LYS A 114 -25.08 6.09 11.83
C LYS A 114 -25.59 5.58 13.18
N HIS A 115 -24.95 4.58 13.77
CA HIS A 115 -25.32 4.07 15.09
C HIS A 115 -25.03 5.07 16.22
N ALA A 116 -23.94 5.82 16.12
CA ALA A 116 -23.61 6.87 17.08
C ALA A 116 -24.62 8.04 17.02
N LEU A 117 -25.18 8.34 15.84
CA LEU A 117 -26.18 9.38 15.64
C LEU A 117 -27.63 8.93 15.86
N SER A 118 -27.96 7.64 15.71
CA SER A 118 -29.33 7.14 15.84
C SER A 118 -29.91 7.27 17.26
N GLY A 119 -29.07 7.47 18.28
CA GLY A 119 -29.52 7.78 19.64
C GLY A 119 -30.03 9.22 19.82
N ASN A 120 -29.81 10.11 18.85
CA ASN A 120 -30.15 11.54 18.94
C ASN A 120 -31.37 11.93 18.07
N GLU A 121 -32.03 10.96 17.43
CA GLU A 121 -33.16 11.20 16.51
C GLU A 121 -34.31 11.96 17.19
N GLY A 122 -34.62 11.65 18.45
CA GLY A 122 -35.63 12.37 19.23
C GLY A 122 -35.30 13.83 19.52
N HIS A 123 -34.00 14.18 19.64
CA HIS A 123 -33.57 15.57 19.82
C HIS A 123 -33.47 16.34 18.50
N ALA A 124 -33.33 15.65 17.37
CA ALA A 124 -33.41 16.24 16.04
C ALA A 124 -34.87 16.56 15.69
N GLU A 125 -35.80 15.63 15.92
CA GLU A 125 -37.24 15.85 15.67
C GLU A 125 -37.82 16.93 16.59
N ASN A 126 -37.45 16.94 17.88
CA ASN A 126 -37.89 18.00 18.79
C ASN A 126 -37.31 19.38 18.43
N ARG A 127 -36.11 19.46 17.86
CA ARG A 127 -35.57 20.73 17.34
C ARG A 127 -36.30 21.16 16.06
N ALA A 128 -36.56 20.24 15.15
CA ALA A 128 -37.32 20.51 13.93
C ALA A 128 -38.74 20.99 14.22
N ARG A 129 -39.45 20.34 15.16
CA ARG A 129 -40.79 20.76 15.61
C ARG A 129 -40.78 22.14 16.28
N LYS A 130 -39.78 22.44 17.10
CA LYS A 130 -39.64 23.77 17.72
C LYS A 130 -39.36 24.85 16.68
N MET A 131 -38.54 24.55 15.66
CA MET A 131 -38.25 25.47 14.56
C MET A 131 -39.48 25.71 13.69
N ALA A 132 -40.23 24.68 13.30
CA ALA A 132 -41.47 24.80 12.53
C ALA A 132 -42.55 25.59 13.30
N LYS A 133 -42.71 25.31 14.60
CA LYS A 133 -43.65 26.06 15.44
C LYS A 133 -43.23 27.52 15.62
N SER A 134 -41.92 27.81 15.67
CA SER A 134 -41.44 29.19 15.73
C SER A 134 -41.60 29.93 14.40
N SER A 135 -41.43 29.27 13.25
CA SER A 135 -41.65 29.91 11.94
C SER A 135 -43.14 30.19 11.70
N GLU A 136 -44.02 29.25 12.07
CA GLU A 136 -45.48 29.41 11.94
C GLU A 136 -46.03 30.51 12.86
N LEU A 137 -45.49 30.62 14.08
CA LEU A 137 -45.85 31.73 14.99
C LEU A 137 -45.39 33.09 14.46
N VAL A 138 -44.20 33.16 13.86
CA VAL A 138 -43.69 34.38 13.21
C VAL A 138 -44.54 34.75 11.98
N GLU A 139 -44.98 33.78 11.19
CA GLU A 139 -45.83 34.01 10.02
C GLU A 139 -47.24 34.48 10.39
N SER A 140 -47.81 33.96 11.48
CA SER A 140 -49.13 34.40 11.99
C SER A 140 -49.13 35.80 12.63
N GLN A 141 -47.97 36.31 13.07
CA GLN A 141 -47.83 37.65 13.66
C GLN A 141 -47.55 38.76 12.62
N ILE A 142 -47.35 38.42 11.34
CA ILE A 142 -47.12 39.40 10.26
C ILE A 142 -48.43 39.89 9.62
N LEU A 143 -49.60 39.33 9.95
CA LEU A 143 -50.92 39.72 9.39
C LEU A 143 -51.77 40.66 10.27
N THR A 144 -51.14 41.62 10.96
CA THR A 144 -51.85 42.80 11.49
C THR A 144 -51.07 44.06 11.13
N PRO A 145 -51.60 44.96 10.26
CA PRO A 145 -51.00 46.26 10.09
C PRO A 145 -51.47 47.12 11.25
N GLU A 146 -50.58 47.59 12.12
CA GLU A 146 -50.64 48.90 12.76
C GLU A 146 -49.34 49.17 13.53
N GLY A 147 -48.80 50.37 13.33
CA GLY A 147 -48.04 51.09 14.36
C GLY A 147 -46.55 50.81 14.45
N GLU A 148 -45.76 51.76 13.97
CA GLU A 148 -44.33 51.91 14.23
C GLU A 148 -43.99 51.81 15.74
N THR A 149 -42.92 51.11 16.08
CA THR A 149 -41.72 51.64 16.77
C THR A 149 -40.82 50.51 17.29
N GLY A 150 -39.53 50.57 16.96
CA GLY A 150 -38.46 50.18 17.88
C GLY A 150 -37.73 48.85 17.66
N SER A 151 -36.39 48.98 17.66
CA SER A 151 -35.34 47.97 17.92
C SER A 151 -34.80 47.13 16.74
N THR A 152 -33.78 47.74 16.13
CA THR A 152 -32.62 47.10 15.49
C THR A 152 -32.00 46.03 16.39
N GLU A 153 -32.19 44.72 16.11
CA GLU A 153 -31.26 43.64 16.54
C GLU A 153 -31.51 42.26 15.91
N SER A 154 -32.29 42.15 14.82
CA SER A 154 -32.67 40.85 14.22
C SER A 154 -31.95 40.46 12.92
N ASP A 155 -31.13 41.33 12.32
CA ASP A 155 -30.50 41.05 11.02
C ASP A 155 -29.14 40.33 11.07
N ASN A 156 -28.47 40.31 12.22
CA ASN A 156 -27.09 39.78 12.32
C ASN A 156 -27.01 38.25 12.44
N MET A 157 -28.10 37.57 12.81
CA MET A 157 -28.09 36.10 13.01
C MET A 157 -28.48 35.33 11.73
N LYS A 158 -29.30 35.90 10.84
CA LYS A 158 -29.63 35.29 9.54
C LYS A 158 -28.45 35.30 8.56
N GLN A 159 -27.62 36.34 8.58
CA GLN A 159 -26.42 36.41 7.73
C GLN A 159 -25.34 35.40 8.15
N ARG A 160 -25.19 35.11 9.45
CA ARG A 160 -24.22 34.12 9.92
C ARG A 160 -24.59 32.68 9.60
N ALA A 161 -25.88 32.32 9.62
CA ALA A 161 -26.32 30.97 9.26
C ALA A 161 -26.17 30.70 7.76
N SER A 162 -26.53 31.66 6.90
CA SER A 162 -26.37 31.52 5.45
C SER A 162 -24.91 31.45 5.01
N LEU A 163 -24.00 32.18 5.68
CA LEU A 163 -22.56 32.16 5.41
C LEU A 163 -21.89 30.84 5.83
N VAL A 164 -22.45 30.11 6.80
CA VAL A 164 -21.92 28.81 7.25
C VAL A 164 -22.34 27.70 6.27
N ASP A 165 -23.58 27.70 5.81
CA ASP A 165 -24.05 26.74 4.80
C ASP A 165 -23.34 26.94 3.45
N GLU A 166 -23.09 28.18 3.03
CA GLU A 166 -22.36 28.49 1.80
C GLU A 166 -20.87 28.08 1.88
N LYS A 167 -20.22 28.25 3.04
CA LYS A 167 -18.84 27.79 3.24
C LYS A 167 -18.72 26.27 3.30
N VAL A 168 -19.66 25.59 3.93
CA VAL A 168 -19.68 24.12 4.04
C VAL A 168 -19.99 23.48 2.68
N THR A 169 -20.93 24.04 1.92
CA THR A 169 -21.23 23.56 0.56
C THR A 169 -20.10 23.84 -0.41
N LYS A 170 -19.42 24.99 -0.31
CA LYS A 170 -18.21 25.30 -1.08
C LYS A 170 -17.09 24.31 -0.77
N PHE A 171 -16.81 24.03 0.51
CA PHE A 171 -15.78 23.06 0.94
C PHE A 171 -16.07 21.63 0.46
N LEU A 172 -17.34 21.20 0.47
CA LEU A 172 -17.76 19.90 -0.05
C LEU A 172 -17.71 19.81 -1.58
N SER A 173 -17.93 20.93 -2.28
CA SER A 173 -17.78 21.00 -3.75
C SER A 173 -16.32 21.03 -4.20
N GLU A 174 -15.43 21.59 -3.38
CA GLU A 174 -13.98 21.65 -3.64
C GLU A 174 -13.31 20.27 -3.47
N MET A 175 -13.81 19.43 -2.56
CA MET A 175 -13.41 18.02 -2.45
C MET A 175 -13.93 17.11 -3.58
N LYS A 176 -14.92 17.55 -4.36
CA LYS A 176 -15.54 16.75 -5.42
C LYS A 176 -14.94 16.97 -6.81
N ASN A 177 -14.00 17.91 -6.95
CA ASN A 177 -13.31 18.22 -8.22
C ASN A 177 -11.89 17.64 -8.29
N VAL A 178 -11.56 16.66 -7.45
CA VAL A 178 -10.36 15.84 -7.62
C VAL A 178 -10.82 14.47 -8.13
N ASP A 179 -11.29 14.44 -9.38
CA ASP A 179 -11.42 13.18 -10.10
C ASP A 179 -10.13 12.90 -10.87
N ALA A 180 -9.70 11.65 -10.69
CA ALA A 180 -8.92 10.81 -11.57
C ALA A 180 -8.71 11.31 -13.01
N ASP A 181 -7.43 11.46 -13.39
CA ASP A 181 -6.74 11.01 -14.62
C ASP A 181 -5.33 11.65 -14.60
N GLU A 182 -4.17 11.02 -14.82
CA GLU A 182 -3.70 9.77 -15.43
C GLU A 182 -2.70 9.09 -14.46
N ILE A 183 -2.50 7.78 -14.39
CA ILE A 183 -1.84 6.98 -15.43
C ILE A 183 -2.49 5.60 -15.50
N THR A 184 -3.10 5.36 -16.65
CA THR A 184 -3.34 4.05 -17.24
C THR A 184 -2.01 3.47 -17.72
N THR A 185 -1.71 2.22 -17.36
CA THR A 185 -1.18 1.25 -18.33
C THR A 185 -1.73 -0.13 -17.99
N ASP A 186 -2.27 -0.73 -19.04
CA ASP A 186 -3.04 -1.96 -19.12
C ASP A 186 -2.14 -3.20 -19.23
N SER A 187 -2.45 -4.26 -18.48
CA SER A 187 -2.47 -5.65 -18.99
C SER A 187 -2.92 -6.66 -17.91
N SER A 188 -4.14 -7.18 -18.08
CA SER A 188 -4.59 -8.49 -17.56
C SER A 188 -3.89 -9.65 -18.31
N PRO A 189 -3.93 -10.95 -17.89
CA PRO A 189 -4.93 -11.61 -17.01
C PRO A 189 -4.35 -12.61 -15.96
N GLU A 190 -5.13 -12.97 -14.92
CA GLU A 190 -5.23 -14.36 -14.37
C GLU A 190 -6.07 -14.43 -13.07
N LYS A 191 -7.40 -14.52 -13.19
CA LYS A 191 -8.27 -15.14 -12.15
C LYS A 191 -9.48 -15.85 -12.78
N LYS A 192 -9.21 -16.97 -13.45
CA LYS A 192 -10.17 -18.08 -13.60
C LYS A 192 -9.56 -19.31 -12.96
N GLN A 193 -9.67 -19.43 -11.64
CA GLN A 193 -9.50 -20.68 -10.87
C GLN A 193 -9.64 -20.36 -9.37
N LYS A 194 -10.88 -20.20 -8.89
CA LYS A 194 -11.16 -20.33 -7.44
C LYS A 194 -12.62 -20.59 -7.06
N ASN A 195 -13.55 -20.59 -8.03
CA ASN A 195 -14.96 -20.82 -7.73
C ASN A 195 -15.43 -22.28 -7.88
N GLU A 196 -14.58 -23.22 -8.27
CA GLU A 196 -14.97 -24.66 -8.30
C GLU A 196 -14.60 -25.44 -7.02
N ALA A 197 -13.65 -24.96 -6.20
CA ALA A 197 -13.17 -25.73 -5.05
C ALA A 197 -14.12 -25.72 -3.83
N LYS A 198 -15.10 -24.81 -3.76
CA LYS A 198 -16.04 -24.73 -2.64
C LYS A 198 -17.35 -25.52 -2.81
N LYS A 199 -17.59 -26.13 -3.99
CA LYS A 199 -18.80 -26.93 -4.23
C LYS A 199 -18.59 -28.45 -4.10
N LYS A 200 -17.34 -28.94 -4.05
CA LYS A 200 -17.04 -30.38 -3.89
C LYS A 200 -16.89 -30.87 -2.44
N ASN A 201 -16.65 -30.00 -1.47
CA ASN A 201 -16.35 -30.42 -0.09
C ASN A 201 -17.57 -30.64 0.83
N LYS A 202 -18.78 -30.71 0.27
CA LYS A 202 -20.00 -31.01 1.04
C LYS A 202 -20.61 -32.39 0.73
N ASN A 203 -20.02 -33.17 -0.18
CA ASN A 203 -20.60 -34.44 -0.66
C ASN A 203 -19.82 -35.71 -0.26
N GLN A 204 -18.91 -35.65 0.71
CA GLN A 204 -18.18 -36.83 1.23
C GLN A 204 -18.33 -37.05 2.74
N LYS A 205 -19.40 -36.54 3.35
CA LYS A 205 -19.75 -36.84 4.74
C LYS A 205 -21.12 -37.48 4.80
N GLY A 206 -21.18 -38.77 4.44
CA GLY A 206 -22.38 -39.59 4.56
C GLY A 206 -22.12 -41.00 4.01
N TYR A 207 -22.25 -42.00 4.88
CA TYR A 207 -22.20 -43.45 4.69
C TYR A 207 -20.84 -44.16 4.83
N SER A 208 -20.57 -44.61 6.05
CA SER A 208 -20.15 -45.99 6.36
C SER A 208 -20.31 -46.22 7.88
N GLU A 209 -21.52 -46.61 8.29
CA GLU A 209 -21.74 -47.48 9.44
C GLU A 209 -22.37 -48.77 8.90
N ASP A 210 -21.98 -49.88 9.52
CA ASP A 210 -22.21 -51.31 9.19
C ASP A 210 -21.12 -52.02 8.36
#